data_AF-A0AAV2HD83-F1
#
_entry.id   AF-A0AAV2HD83-F1
#
_cell.length_a   1.000
_cell.length_b   1.000
_cell.length_c   1.000
_cell.angle_alpha   90.00
_cell.angle_beta   90.00
_cell.angle_gamma   90.00
#
_symmetry.space_group_name_H-M   'P 1'
#
loop_
_entity.id
_entity.type
_entity.pdbx_description
1 polymer ?
#
loop_
_entity_poly.entity_id
_entity_poly.type
_entity_poly.pdbx_seq_one_letter_code
_entity_poly.pdbx_strand_id
1 'polypeptide(L)'
;MEDSPKGITVVTDTDVFQLNGRPCELSAFSHIPKNRLSVPKERNCFNSNTQRHPVSRYDRLFTVPEGYNNKLHRDDREHAKSRGLNVHVEEVAKDVPTLSSSIYGQKLNLHVDHPDRKHVRIGHVNSEFYRRNGIPASSLKI
;
A
#
# COMPACT_ATOMS: atom_id res chain seq x y z
N MET A 1 41.65 -3.43 28.11
CA MET A 1 41.74 -2.78 26.78
C MET A 1 40.74 -1.64 26.81
N GLU A 2 41.21 -0.41 26.74
CA GLU A 2 40.32 0.76 26.69
C GLU A 2 39.61 0.75 25.35
N ASP A 3 38.31 0.47 25.34
CA ASP A 3 37.46 0.65 24.16
C ASP A 3 37.31 2.15 23.92
N SER A 4 38.23 2.72 23.16
CA SER A 4 38.08 4.07 22.63
C SER A 4 36.76 4.12 21.84
N PRO A 5 35.85 5.07 22.11
CA PRO A 5 34.58 5.12 21.40
C PRO A 5 34.84 5.29 19.91
N LYS A 6 34.50 4.28 19.11
CA LYS A 6 34.58 4.32 17.64
C LYS A 6 33.52 5.30 17.14
N GLY A 7 33.90 6.57 17.03
CA GLY A 7 33.09 7.62 16.43
C GLY A 7 33.36 7.73 14.93
N ILE A 8 32.32 7.98 14.14
CA ILE A 8 32.44 8.32 12.72
C ILE A 8 32.43 9.84 12.59
N THR A 9 33.43 10.41 11.92
CA THR A 9 33.43 11.83 11.57
C THR A 9 32.91 11.99 10.15
N VAL A 10 31.79 12.70 10.00
CA VAL A 10 31.18 13.01 8.72
C VAL A 10 31.44 14.48 8.42
N VAL A 11 32.27 14.73 7.41
CA VAL A 11 32.55 16.09 6.92
C VAL A 11 31.59 16.37 5.76
N THR A 12 30.83 17.44 5.89
CA THR A 12 30.01 18.00 4.80
C THR A 12 30.63 19.32 4.34
N ASP A 13 30.15 19.88 3.23
CA ASP A 13 30.62 21.17 2.71
C ASP A 13 30.47 22.34 3.70
N THR A 14 29.57 22.18 4.67
CA THR A 14 29.22 23.24 5.63
C THR A 14 29.68 22.94 7.05
N ASP A 15 29.51 21.69 7.51
CA ASP A 15 29.71 21.30 8.91
C ASP A 15 30.44 19.96 9.05
N VAL A 16 31.06 19.76 10.21
CA VAL A 16 31.68 18.49 10.64
C VAL A 16 30.84 17.87 11.75
N PHE A 17 30.34 16.65 11.54
CA PHE A 17 29.54 15.90 12.51
C PHE A 17 30.36 14.76 13.11
N GLN A 18 30.35 14.65 14.45
CA GLN A 18 30.92 13.52 15.17
C GLN A 18 29.80 12.59 15.65
N LEU A 19 29.71 11.41 15.05
CA LEU A 19 28.71 10.40 15.36
C LEU A 19 29.32 9.32 16.25
N ASN A 20 28.96 9.31 17.53
CA ASN A 20 29.48 8.36 18.50
C ASN A 20 28.45 7.26 18.78
N GLY A 21 28.77 6.00 18.50
CA GLY A 21 27.88 4.88 18.74
C GLY A 21 28.32 3.59 18.07
N ARG A 22 27.56 2.52 18.27
CA ARG A 22 27.76 1.26 17.54
C ARG A 22 27.31 1.43 16.08
N PRO A 23 27.88 0.71 15.10
CA PRO A 23 27.46 0.83 13.70
C PRO A 23 25.94 0.66 13.47
N CYS A 24 25.27 -0.21 14.24
CA CYS A 24 23.82 -0.40 14.19
C CYS A 24 23.01 0.81 14.71
N GLU A 25 23.61 1.68 15.53
CA GLU A 25 23.02 2.91 16.07
C GLU A 25 23.26 4.13 15.16
N LEU A 26 24.18 4.01 14.20
CA LEU A 26 24.55 5.07 13.25
C LEU A 26 23.87 4.92 11.89
N SER A 27 22.87 4.04 11.78
CA SER A 27 22.09 3.88 10.55
C SER A 27 21.30 5.16 10.22
N ALA A 28 21.23 5.51 8.94
CA ALA A 28 20.51 6.68 8.45
C ALA A 28 19.02 6.72 8.87
N PHE A 29 18.43 5.55 9.17
CA PHE A 29 17.01 5.43 9.52
C PHE A 29 16.73 5.42 11.03
N SER A 30 17.73 5.16 11.87
CA SER A 30 17.52 4.98 13.32
C SER A 30 18.42 5.85 14.19
N HIS A 31 19.34 6.60 13.60
CA HIS A 31 20.25 7.44 14.35
C HIS A 31 19.52 8.62 15.02
N ILE A 32 19.56 8.67 16.35
CA ILE A 32 19.01 9.77 17.15
C ILE A 32 20.18 10.50 17.82
N PRO A 33 20.45 11.78 17.46
CA PRO A 33 21.54 12.53 18.07
C PRO A 33 21.22 12.83 19.54
N LYS A 34 22.20 12.59 20.42
CA LYS A 34 22.08 12.84 21.87
C LYS A 34 21.97 14.32 22.22
N ASN A 35 22.55 15.19 21.39
CA ASN A 35 22.48 16.63 21.56
C ASN A 35 22.11 17.28 20.22
N ARG A 36 21.05 18.10 20.21
CA ARG A 36 20.59 18.90 19.06
C ARG A 36 20.94 20.38 19.17
N LEU A 37 21.52 20.80 20.30
CA LEU A 37 21.88 22.20 20.60
C LEU A 37 23.20 22.62 19.97
N SER A 38 24.05 21.67 19.56
CA SER A 38 25.31 21.95 18.87
C SER A 38 25.15 22.36 17.41
N VAL A 39 23.93 22.22 16.86
CA VAL A 39 23.61 22.58 15.48
C VAL A 39 23.05 24.01 15.46
N PRO A 40 23.45 24.87 14.50
CA PRO A 40 22.88 26.20 14.35
C PRO A 40 21.36 26.17 14.31
N LYS A 41 20.73 27.10 15.05
CA LYS A 41 19.27 27.17 15.23
C LYS A 41 18.53 27.14 13.89
N GLU A 42 19.07 27.81 12.87
CA GLU A 42 18.54 27.94 11.51
C GLU A 42 18.35 26.62 10.76
N ARG A 43 19.03 25.54 11.16
CA ARG A 43 18.87 24.21 10.55
C ARG A 43 17.68 23.42 11.08
N ASN A 44 17.06 23.89 12.16
CA ASN A 44 15.84 23.28 12.66
C ASN A 44 14.66 23.66 11.75
N CYS A 45 13.81 22.70 11.40
CA CYS A 45 12.59 22.93 10.62
C CYS A 45 11.67 24.01 11.23
N PHE A 46 11.74 24.24 12.54
CA PHE A 46 10.96 25.27 13.23
C PHE A 46 11.55 26.69 13.14
N ASN A 47 12.85 26.81 12.86
CA ASN A 47 13.57 28.09 12.88
C ASN A 47 14.15 28.46 11.50
N SER A 48 14.01 27.60 10.50
CA SER A 48 14.32 27.97 9.13
C SER A 48 13.38 29.10 8.70
N ASN A 49 13.90 30.06 7.95
CA ASN A 49 13.07 31.10 7.36
C ASN A 49 12.08 30.41 6.42
N THR A 50 10.81 30.32 6.84
CA THR A 50 9.75 29.77 5.99
C THR A 50 9.68 30.66 4.75
N GLN A 51 10.11 30.14 3.61
CA GLN A 51 9.90 30.82 2.33
C GLN A 51 8.40 30.75 2.05
N ARG A 52 7.65 31.78 2.46
CA ARG A 52 6.28 31.96 2.04
C ARG A 52 6.30 32.38 0.57
N HIS A 53 6.05 31.43 -0.31
CA HIS A 53 5.81 31.75 -1.71
C HIS A 53 4.57 32.66 -1.80
N PRO A 54 4.63 33.73 -2.62
CA PRO A 54 3.49 34.62 -2.78
C PRO A 54 2.34 33.84 -3.43
N VAL A 55 1.27 33.61 -2.64
CA VAL A 55 0.03 33.02 -3.14
C VAL A 55 -0.49 33.89 -4.28
N SER A 56 -0.79 33.28 -5.43
CA SER A 56 -1.17 34.01 -6.64
C SER A 56 -2.47 34.80 -6.41
N ARG A 57 -2.67 35.90 -7.15
CA ARG A 57 -3.91 36.70 -7.03
C ARG A 57 -5.14 35.87 -7.42
N TYR A 58 -4.97 34.90 -8.31
CA TYR A 58 -6.00 33.96 -8.71
C TYR A 58 -6.46 33.10 -7.53
N ASP A 59 -5.53 32.47 -6.81
CA ASP A 59 -5.85 31.60 -5.65
C ASP A 59 -6.49 32.37 -4.49
N ARG A 60 -6.23 33.69 -4.39
CA ARG A 60 -6.88 34.56 -3.38
C ARG A 60 -8.30 34.93 -3.73
N LEU A 61 -8.61 35.08 -5.02
CA LEU A 61 -9.94 35.49 -5.50
C LEU A 61 -10.85 34.29 -5.70
N PHE A 62 -10.28 33.15 -6.11
CA PHE A 62 -10.96 31.90 -6.31
C PHE A 62 -10.46 30.92 -5.25
N THR A 63 -11.05 30.98 -4.06
CA THR A 63 -10.84 29.96 -3.04
C THR A 63 -11.53 28.68 -3.52
N VAL A 64 -10.84 27.91 -4.34
CA VAL A 64 -11.22 26.52 -4.57
C VAL A 64 -10.89 25.81 -3.26
N PRO A 65 -11.87 25.21 -2.56
CA PRO A 65 -11.58 24.42 -1.38
C PRO A 65 -10.80 23.19 -1.83
N GLU A 66 -9.48 23.30 -1.80
CA GLU A 66 -8.58 22.23 -2.18
C GLU A 66 -8.59 21.17 -1.06
N GLY A 67 -9.10 19.97 -1.37
CA GLY A 67 -9.04 18.82 -0.47
C GLY A 67 -10.38 18.34 0.11
N TYR A 68 -10.28 17.57 1.19
CA TYR A 68 -11.38 16.78 1.74
C TYR A 68 -12.28 17.63 2.67
N ASN A 69 -13.53 17.87 2.26
CA ASN A 69 -14.54 18.51 3.11
C ASN A 69 -15.29 17.46 3.97
N ASN A 70 -14.87 17.32 5.23
CA ASN A 70 -15.47 16.35 6.18
C ASN A 70 -16.95 16.58 6.47
N LYS A 71 -17.48 17.79 6.20
CA LYS A 71 -18.88 18.16 6.43
C LYS A 71 -19.79 17.77 5.27
N LEU A 72 -19.23 17.33 4.15
CA LEU A 72 -19.98 16.98 2.95
C LEU A 72 -20.45 15.51 3.00
N HIS A 73 -21.73 15.29 2.68
CA HIS A 73 -22.29 13.95 2.59
C HIS A 73 -21.52 13.11 1.56
N ARG A 74 -21.42 11.79 1.78
CA ARG A 74 -20.55 10.90 1.00
C ARG A 74 -20.84 10.93 -0.50
N ASP A 75 -22.11 11.06 -0.88
CA ASP A 75 -22.55 11.07 -2.28
C ASP A 75 -22.37 12.42 -2.98
N ASP A 76 -22.24 13.53 -2.23
CA ASP A 76 -22.12 14.88 -2.80
C ASP A 76 -20.64 15.28 -3.05
N ARG A 77 -19.70 14.42 -2.64
CA ARG A 77 -18.27 14.67 -2.81
C ARG A 77 -17.95 14.71 -4.30
N GLU A 78 -17.07 15.63 -4.70
CA GLU A 78 -16.66 15.87 -6.09
C GLU A 78 -16.25 14.59 -6.83
N HIS A 79 -15.62 13.64 -6.13
CA HIS A 79 -15.23 12.33 -6.66
C HIS A 79 -15.99 11.15 -6.04
N ALA A 80 -17.23 11.36 -5.59
CA ALA A 80 -18.05 10.29 -5.08
C ALA A 80 -18.17 9.18 -6.14
N LYS A 81 -17.92 7.93 -5.73
CA LYS A 81 -17.94 6.74 -6.61
C LYS A 81 -16.93 6.82 -7.76
N SER A 82 -15.80 7.50 -7.54
CA SER A 82 -14.74 7.71 -8.54
C SER A 82 -15.20 8.45 -9.79
N ARG A 83 -16.31 9.19 -9.73
CA ARG A 83 -16.77 10.03 -10.84
C ARG A 83 -15.75 11.13 -11.12
N GLY A 84 -15.33 11.26 -12.37
CA GLY A 84 -14.33 12.23 -12.80
C GLY A 84 -12.86 11.81 -12.57
N LEU A 85 -12.60 10.68 -11.92
CA LEU A 85 -11.25 10.12 -11.79
C LEU A 85 -11.00 9.10 -12.90
N ASN A 86 -9.92 9.28 -13.67
CA ASN A 86 -9.53 8.35 -14.73
C ASN A 86 -8.49 7.33 -14.22
N VAL A 87 -8.89 6.61 -13.18
CA VAL A 87 -8.01 5.67 -12.45
C VAL A 87 -7.38 4.64 -13.40
N HIS A 88 -8.09 4.22 -14.44
CA HIS A 88 -7.57 3.28 -15.43
C HIS A 88 -6.36 3.83 -16.18
N VAL A 89 -6.43 5.06 -16.70
CA VAL A 89 -5.32 5.69 -17.42
C VAL A 89 -4.14 5.97 -16.48
N GLU A 90 -4.43 6.38 -15.25
CA GLU A 90 -3.41 6.61 -14.22
C GLU A 90 -2.68 5.33 -13.79
N GLU A 91 -3.38 4.20 -13.70
CA GLU A 91 -2.79 2.91 -13.37
C GLU A 91 -1.98 2.30 -14.52
N VAL A 92 -2.38 2.53 -15.76
CA VAL A 92 -1.64 2.08 -16.96
C VAL A 92 -0.28 2.77 -17.09
N ALA A 93 -0.15 4.01 -16.61
CA ALA A 93 1.11 4.74 -16.63
C ALA A 93 2.13 4.30 -15.55
N LYS A 94 1.74 3.43 -14.60
CA LYS A 94 2.66 2.91 -13.57
C LYS A 94 3.50 1.78 -14.14
N ASP A 95 4.82 1.87 -13.98
CA ASP A 95 5.80 0.84 -14.38
C ASP A 95 5.49 -0.54 -13.77
N VAL A 96 4.91 -0.55 -12.57
CA VAL A 96 4.35 -1.75 -11.94
C VAL A 96 2.86 -1.49 -11.75
N PRO A 97 1.98 -2.13 -12.55
CA PRO A 97 0.55 -1.89 -12.44
C PRO A 97 0.07 -2.47 -11.11
N THR A 98 -0.52 -1.63 -10.27
CA THR A 98 -1.25 -2.05 -9.06
C THR A 98 -2.58 -2.66 -9.48
N LEU A 99 -2.52 -3.82 -10.15
CA LEU A 99 -3.71 -4.51 -10.63
C LEU A 99 -4.56 -4.94 -9.43
N SER A 100 -5.85 -4.61 -9.47
CA SER A 100 -6.81 -5.09 -8.49
C SER A 100 -6.80 -6.63 -8.42
N SER A 101 -7.06 -7.17 -7.24
CA SER A 101 -7.03 -8.62 -6.95
C SER A 101 -7.88 -9.48 -7.89
N SER A 102 -8.86 -8.88 -8.58
CA SER A 102 -9.66 -9.54 -9.62
C SER A 102 -8.81 -10.02 -10.81
N ILE A 103 -7.76 -9.29 -11.19
CA ILE A 103 -6.92 -9.64 -12.35
C ILE A 103 -5.96 -10.79 -12.02
N TYR A 104 -5.49 -10.89 -10.77
CA TYR A 104 -4.63 -11.99 -10.35
C TYR A 104 -5.39 -13.33 -10.24
N GLY A 105 -6.68 -13.28 -9.87
CA GLY A 105 -7.53 -14.46 -9.69
C GLY A 105 -8.22 -14.98 -10.95
N GLN A 106 -8.38 -14.15 -11.98
CA GLN A 106 -9.16 -14.48 -13.19
C GLN A 106 -8.29 -15.01 -14.34
N LYS A 107 -7.32 -15.88 -14.05
CA LYS A 107 -6.56 -16.58 -15.10
C LYS A 107 -7.37 -17.75 -15.67
N LEU A 108 -8.50 -17.45 -16.33
CA LEU A 108 -9.36 -18.45 -16.99
C LEU A 108 -8.64 -19.22 -18.11
N ASN A 109 -7.65 -18.61 -18.77
CA ASN A 109 -6.95 -19.21 -19.91
C ASN A 109 -5.61 -19.87 -19.56
N LEU A 110 -5.13 -19.71 -18.32
CA LEU A 110 -3.91 -20.34 -17.82
C LEU A 110 -4.32 -21.38 -16.79
N HIS A 111 -4.74 -22.54 -17.28
CA HIS A 111 -4.91 -23.75 -16.45
C HIS A 111 -3.51 -24.23 -16.04
N VAL A 112 -2.88 -23.54 -15.08
CA VAL A 112 -1.64 -24.00 -14.44
C VAL A 112 -1.87 -25.36 -13.77
N ASP A 113 -3.12 -25.59 -13.35
CA ASP A 113 -3.61 -26.89 -12.91
C ASP A 113 -4.38 -27.55 -14.06
N HIS A 114 -3.98 -28.76 -14.47
CA HIS A 114 -4.69 -29.51 -15.50
C HIS A 114 -6.13 -29.78 -15.01
N PRO A 115 -7.17 -29.61 -15.86
CA PRO A 115 -8.57 -29.90 -15.49
C PRO A 115 -8.86 -31.41 -15.31
N ASP A 116 -7.81 -32.20 -15.10
CA ASP A 116 -7.84 -33.65 -15.14
C ASP A 116 -8.40 -34.19 -13.82
N ARG A 117 -9.61 -34.76 -13.87
CA ARG A 117 -10.37 -35.20 -12.69
C ARG A 117 -9.91 -36.55 -12.15
N LYS A 118 -8.62 -36.86 -12.21
CA LYS A 118 -8.06 -38.19 -11.88
C LYS A 118 -8.28 -38.60 -10.41
N HIS A 119 -8.38 -37.63 -9.49
CA HIS A 119 -8.51 -37.90 -8.05
C HIS A 119 -9.70 -37.18 -7.39
N VAL A 120 -10.80 -36.97 -8.13
CA VAL A 120 -11.99 -36.30 -7.58
C VAL A 120 -12.81 -37.27 -6.72
N ARG A 121 -13.37 -36.78 -5.62
CA ARG A 121 -14.31 -37.56 -4.79
C ARG A 121 -15.57 -37.91 -5.60
N ILE A 122 -15.86 -39.19 -5.72
CA ILE A 122 -17.06 -39.71 -6.37
C ILE A 122 -18.07 -40.10 -5.28
N GLY A 123 -19.30 -39.63 -5.41
CA GLY A 123 -20.38 -39.92 -4.46
C GLY A 123 -21.00 -41.30 -4.66
N HIS A 124 -20.22 -42.38 -4.53
CA HIS A 124 -20.66 -43.76 -4.75
C HIS A 124 -21.93 -44.11 -3.95
N VAL A 125 -21.96 -43.73 -2.67
CA VAL A 125 -23.11 -43.99 -1.79
C VAL A 125 -24.39 -43.35 -2.35
N ASN A 126 -24.30 -42.09 -2.78
CA ASN A 126 -25.44 -41.36 -3.31
C ASN A 126 -25.91 -41.90 -4.67
N SER A 127 -24.99 -42.37 -5.52
CA SER A 127 -25.35 -42.90 -6.85
C SER A 127 -25.87 -44.34 -6.80
N GLU A 128 -25.35 -45.17 -5.91
CA GLU A 128 -25.63 -46.61 -5.89
C GLU A 128 -26.80 -46.95 -4.96
N PHE A 129 -26.88 -46.34 -3.78
CA PHE A 129 -27.86 -46.71 -2.76
C PHE A 129 -29.19 -45.98 -2.93
N TYR A 130 -29.16 -44.72 -3.39
CA TYR A 130 -30.36 -43.90 -3.49
C TYR A 130 -30.83 -43.79 -4.94
N ARG A 131 -32.02 -44.34 -5.23
CA ARG A 131 -32.67 -44.19 -6.53
C ARG A 131 -33.50 -42.91 -6.57
N ARG A 132 -33.42 -42.17 -7.68
CA ARG A 132 -34.23 -40.94 -7.89
C ARG A 132 -35.72 -41.22 -7.99
N ASN A 133 -36.07 -42.40 -8.50
CA ASN A 133 -37.45 -42.85 -8.58
C ASN A 133 -37.72 -43.60 -7.28
N GLY A 134 -38.43 -42.99 -6.33
CA GLY A 134 -38.80 -43.57 -5.02
C GLY A 134 -39.70 -44.81 -5.09
N ILE A 135 -39.57 -45.58 -6.16
CA ILE A 135 -40.27 -46.82 -6.46
C ILE A 135 -39.50 -47.95 -5.76
N PRO A 136 -40.12 -48.65 -4.80
CA PRO A 136 -39.48 -49.79 -4.14
C PRO A 136 -39.23 -50.89 -5.17
N ALA A 137 -38.07 -51.56 -5.07
CA ALA A 137 -37.63 -52.59 -6.02
C ALA A 137 -38.66 -53.72 -6.22
N SER A 138 -39.57 -53.95 -5.26
CA SER A 138 -40.65 -54.92 -5.31
C SER A 138 -41.79 -54.60 -6.29
N SER A 139 -41.84 -53.39 -6.85
CA SER A 139 -42.93 -52.93 -7.74
C SER A 139 -42.57 -52.94 -9.23
N LEU A 140 -41.33 -53.32 -9.59
CA LEU A 140 -40.93 -53.57 -10.97
C LEU A 140 -41.20 -55.04 -11.31
N LYS A 141 -42.37 -55.32 -11.89
CA LYS A 141 -42.61 -56.58 -12.60
C LYS A 141 -42.02 -56.45 -14.01
N ILE A 142 -41.10 -57.35 -14.37
CA ILE A 142 -40.65 -57.58 -15.75
C ILE A 142 -41.79 -58.28 -16.51
#